data_AF-A0A1C4TKN6-F1
#
_entry.id   AF-A0A1C4TKN6-F1
#
_cell.length_a   1.000
_cell.length_b   1.000
_cell.length_c   1.000
_cell.angle_alpha   90.00
_cell.angle_beta   90.00
_cell.angle_gamma   90.00
#
_symmetry.space_group_name_H-M   'P 1'
#
loop_
_entity.id
_entity.type
_entity.pdbx_description
1 polymer ?
#
loop_
_entity_poly.entity_id
_entity_poly.type
_entity_poly.pdbx_seq_one_letter_code
_entity_poly.pdbx_strand_id
1 'polypeptide(L)' 'AMRDAYPGQEMQSSGMGGSIPLCNTLAGLYPEAEILLIGLSEPEAQIHAVNESVSPEELERMSVAEALFLRNYAESKKA' A
#
# COMPACT_ATOMS: atom_id res chain seq x y z
N ALA A 1 4.97 10.31 3.51
CA ALA A 1 5.13 8.97 2.90
C ALA A 1 4.71 9.02 1.43
N MET A 2 3.45 8.76 1.09
CA MET A 2 3.00 8.74 -0.32
C MET A 2 3.32 10.03 -1.09
N ARG A 3 2.94 11.21 -0.57
CA ARG A 3 3.26 12.49 -1.23
C ARG A 3 4.76 12.75 -1.42
N ASP A 4 5.60 12.19 -0.56
CA ASP A 4 7.05 12.39 -0.63
C ASP A 4 7.68 11.48 -1.70
N ALA A 5 7.13 10.27 -1.87
CA ALA A 5 7.57 9.31 -2.88
C ALA A 5 6.97 9.55 -4.27
N TYR A 6 5.81 10.21 -4.36
CA TYR A 6 5.07 10.49 -5.59
C TYR A 6 4.87 12.00 -5.78
N PRO A 7 5.94 12.75 -6.14
CA PRO A 7 5.87 14.20 -6.24
C PRO A 7 4.89 14.64 -7.33
N GLY A 8 4.02 15.58 -6.98
CA GLY A 8 3.00 16.12 -7.90
C GLY A 8 1.78 15.23 -8.09
N GLN A 9 1.66 14.11 -7.37
CA GLN A 9 0.47 13.26 -7.38
C GLN A 9 -0.33 13.37 -6.09
N GLU A 10 -1.66 13.28 -6.21
CA GLU A 10 -2.57 13.23 -5.08
C GLU A 10 -2.92 11.77 -4.77
N MET A 11 -2.72 11.36 -3.51
CA MET A 11 -3.07 10.03 -3.04
C MET A 11 -4.57 9.78 -3.22
N GLN A 12 -4.90 8.66 -3.86
CA GLN A 12 -6.28 8.23 -4.02
C GLN A 12 -6.58 7.10 -3.02
N SER A 13 -7.78 7.13 -2.44
CA SER A 13 -8.33 6.02 -1.68
C SER A 13 -9.25 5.22 -2.60
N SER A 14 -8.97 3.93 -2.78
CA SER A 14 -9.79 3.04 -3.62
C SER A 14 -10.42 1.94 -2.77
N GLY A 15 -11.71 1.68 -2.99
CA GLY A 15 -12.39 0.50 -2.47
C GLY A 15 -12.24 -0.65 -3.46
N MET A 16 -11.57 -1.72 -3.06
CA MET A 16 -11.47 -2.94 -3.88
C MET A 16 -12.58 -3.91 -3.47
N GLY A 17 -13.47 -4.27 -4.40
CA GLY A 17 -14.56 -5.24 -4.16
C GLY A 17 -14.10 -6.70 -4.03
N GLY A 18 -12.80 -6.96 -4.09
CA GLY A 18 -12.20 -8.28 -3.86
C GLY A 18 -11.98 -8.55 -2.38
N SER A 19 -12.23 -9.79 -1.93
CA SER A 19 -11.89 -10.19 -0.58
C SER A 19 -10.42 -10.60 -0.51
N ILE A 20 -9.61 -9.92 0.29
CA ILE A 20 -8.33 -10.47 0.76
C ILE A 20 -8.67 -11.28 2.02
N PRO A 21 -8.68 -12.64 1.98
CA PRO A 21 -9.22 -13.44 3.09
C PRO A 21 -8.50 -13.19 4.41
N LEU A 22 -7.21 -12.86 4.36
CA LEU A 22 -6.43 -12.49 5.53
C LEU A 22 -6.95 -11.22 6.19
N CYS A 23 -7.31 -10.18 5.42
CA CYS A 23 -7.88 -8.95 5.98
C CYS A 23 -9.20 -9.21 6.70
N ASN A 24 -10.08 -10.03 6.11
CA ASN A 24 -11.35 -10.42 6.74
C ASN A 24 -11.11 -11.19 8.05
N THR A 25 -10.14 -12.10 8.04
CA THR A 25 -9.78 -12.89 9.22
C THR A 25 -9.23 -11.99 10.33
N LEU A 26 -8.30 -11.08 9.99
CA LEU A 26 -7.70 -10.15 10.95
C LEU A 26 -8.71 -9.15 11.50
N ALA A 27 -9.60 -8.62 10.66
CA ALA A 27 -10.67 -7.73 11.10
C ALA A 27 -11.64 -8.42 12.08
N GLY A 28 -11.88 -9.72 11.92
CA GLY A 28 -12.68 -10.51 12.86
C GLY A 28 -11.97 -10.82 14.18
N LEU A 29 -10.67 -11.15 14.13
CA LEU A 29 -9.88 -11.49 15.32
C LEU A 29 -9.43 -10.26 16.13
N TYR A 30 -9.19 -9.14 15.45
CA TYR A 30 -8.64 -7.91 16.02
C TYR A 30 -9.46 -6.69 15.56
N PRO A 31 -10.70 -6.52 16.04
CA PRO A 31 -11.62 -5.49 15.54
C PRO A 31 -11.15 -4.05 15.79
N GLU A 32 -10.28 -3.84 16.77
CA GLU A 32 -9.70 -2.53 17.10
C GLU A 32 -8.43 -2.22 16.29
N ALA A 33 -7.92 -3.18 15.51
CA ALA A 33 -6.73 -2.99 14.70
C ALA A 33 -7.09 -2.35 13.36
N GLU A 34 -6.41 -1.26 13.00
CA GLU A 34 -6.49 -0.69 11.66
C GLU A 34 -5.69 -1.53 10.67
N ILE A 35 -6.26 -1.77 9.48
CA ILE A 35 -5.59 -2.48 8.38
C ILE A 35 -5.33 -1.48 7.25
N LEU A 36 -4.06 -1.21 6.98
CA LEU A 36 -3.62 -0.42 5.82
C LEU A 36 -3.12 -1.37 4.74
N LEU A 37 -3.74 -1.30 3.56
CA LEU A 37 -3.27 -1.97 2.36
C LEU A 37 -2.65 -0.94 1.41
N ILE A 38 -1.37 -1.12 1.11
CA ILE A 38 -0.61 -0.36 0.13
C ILE A 38 0.25 -1.35 -0.65
N GLY A 39 0.55 -1.03 -1.91
CA GLY A 39 1.34 -1.90 -2.76
C GLY A 39 1.24 -1.48 -4.22
N LEU A 40 1.90 -2.26 -5.08
CA LEU A 40 1.98 -2.00 -6.51
C LEU A 40 0.80 -2.66 -7.21
N SER A 41 0.02 -1.87 -7.96
CA SER A 41 -1.09 -2.37 -8.79
C SER A 41 -1.37 -1.37 -9.91
N GLU A 42 -0.31 -0.87 -10.54
CA GLU A 42 -0.45 0.00 -11.70
C GLU A 42 -1.10 -0.77 -12.89
N PRO A 43 -1.75 -0.08 -13.85
CA PRO A 43 -2.54 -0.72 -14.90
C PRO A 43 -1.79 -1.73 -15.79
N GLU A 44 -0.52 -1.47 -16.08
CA GLU A 44 0.41 -2.30 -16.85
C GLU A 44 0.96 -3.50 -16.06
N ALA A 45 0.72 -3.59 -14.74
CA ALA A 45 1.20 -4.71 -13.93
C ALA A 45 0.56 -6.05 -14.34
N GLN A 46 -0.68 -6.03 -14.84
CA GLN A 46 -1.39 -7.19 -15.40
C GLN A 46 -1.32 -8.46 -14.52
N ILE A 47 -1.55 -8.29 -13.21
CA ILE A 47 -1.48 -9.37 -12.21
C ILE A 47 -2.37 -10.55 -12.64
N HIS A 48 -1.80 -11.76 -12.65
CA HIS A 48 -2.39 -13.02 -13.11
C HIS A 48 -2.57 -13.19 -14.63
N ALA A 49 -1.94 -12.35 -15.45
CA ALA A 49 -1.90 -12.50 -16.91
C ALA A 49 -0.51 -12.97 -17.41
N VAL A 50 -0.44 -13.36 -18.69
CA VAL A 50 0.82 -13.85 -19.31
C VAL A 50 1.93 -12.80 -19.29
N ASN A 51 1.56 -11.53 -19.44
CA ASN A 51 2.48 -10.40 -19.49
C ASN A 51 2.54 -9.64 -18.15
N GLU A 52 2.29 -10.33 -17.03
CA GLU A 52 2.45 -9.76 -15.69
C GLU A 52 3.83 -9.12 -15.55
N SER A 53 3.86 -7.90 -15.03
CA SER A 53 5.07 -7.09 -14.94
C SER A 53 5.10 -6.23 -13.69
N VAL A 54 6.28 -5.68 -13.38
CA VAL A 54 6.48 -4.74 -12.28
C VAL A 54 7.35 -3.60 -12.79
N SER A 55 6.84 -2.37 -12.72
CA SER A 55 7.62 -1.18 -13.00
C SER A 55 8.74 -0.98 -11.95
N PRO A 56 10.03 -0.90 -12.36
CA PRO A 56 11.12 -0.62 -11.42
C PRO A 56 10.98 0.73 -10.71
N GLU A 57 10.46 1.74 -11.41
CA GLU A 57 10.23 3.08 -10.86
C GLU A 57 9.10 3.07 -9.82
N GLU A 58 8.04 2.30 -10.08
CA GLU A 58 6.95 2.12 -9.12
C GLU A 58 7.41 1.37 -7.87
N LEU A 59 8.27 0.37 -8.06
CA LEU A 59 8.88 -0.39 -6.97
C LEU A 59 9.77 0.49 -6.09
N GLU A 60 10.60 1.34 -6.70
CA GLU A 60 11.43 2.29 -5.96
C GLU A 60 10.57 3.25 -5.13
N ARG A 61 9.57 3.88 -5.75
CA ARG A 61 8.68 4.83 -5.08
C ARG A 61 7.90 4.19 -3.93
N MET A 62 7.28 3.03 -4.16
CA MET A 62 6.51 2.35 -3.12
C MET A 62 7.41 1.92 -1.96
N SER A 63 8.61 1.41 -2.24
CA SER A 63 9.59 1.05 -1.20
C SER A 63 9.97 2.26 -0.33
N VAL A 64 10.20 3.42 -0.95
CA VAL A 64 10.47 4.68 -0.22
C VAL A 64 9.24 5.11 0.60
N ALA A 65 8.05 5.02 0.03
CA ALA A 65 6.81 5.36 0.73
C ALA A 65 6.61 4.50 1.98
N GLU A 66 6.80 3.18 1.88
CA GLU A 66 6.73 2.23 3.00
C GLU A 66 7.75 2.56 4.10
N ALA A 67 9.02 2.78 3.73
CA ALA A 67 10.07 3.12 4.68
C ALA A 67 9.77 4.44 5.42
N LEU A 68 9.32 5.46 4.68
CA LEU A 68 8.91 6.74 5.25
C LEU A 68 7.69 6.60 6.16
N PHE A 69 6.70 5.77 5.78
CA PHE A 69 5.52 5.50 6.59
C PHE A 69 5.92 4.86 7.92
N LEU A 70 6.68 3.77 7.90
CA LEU A 70 7.09 3.07 9.12
C LEU A 70 7.86 3.98 10.07
N ARG A 71 8.82 4.74 9.54
CA ARG A 71 9.59 5.71 10.33
C ARG A 71 8.69 6.77 10.95
N ASN A 72 7.87 7.44 10.14
CA ASN A 72 7.04 8.55 10.62
C ASN A 72 5.93 8.07 11.56
N TYR A 73 5.38 6.87 11.34
CA TYR A 73 4.39 6.26 12.22
C TYR A 73 5.02 5.94 13.58
N ALA A 74 6.20 5.32 13.61
CA ALA A 74 6.92 5.07 14.85
C ALA A 74 7.19 6.36 15.64
N GLU A 75 7.63 7.43 14.96
CA GLU A 75 7.81 8.74 15.62
C GLU A 75 6.49 9.32 16.15
N SER A 76 5.37 9.19 15.41
CA SER A 76 4.06 9.66 15.88
C SER A 76 3.53 8.94 17.12
N LYS A 77 4.08 7.77 17.45
CA LYS A 77 3.71 6.98 18.64
C LYS A 77 4.63 7.20 19.83
N LYS A 78 5.71 7.98 19.68
CA LYS A 78 6.64 8.33 20.77
C LYS A 78 6.17 9.54 21.59
N ALA A 79 5.20 10.29 21.11
CA ALA A 79 4.55 11.39 21.81
C ALA A 79 3.35 10.89 22.63
#